data_AF-A0A267MQJ7-F1
#
_entry.id   AF-A0A267MQJ7-F1
#
_cell.length_a   1.000
_cell.length_b   1.000
_cell.length_c   1.000
_cell.angle_alpha   90.00
_cell.angle_beta   90.00
_cell.angle_gamma   90.00
#
_symmetry.space_group_name_H-M   'P 1'
#
loop_
_entity.id
_entity.type
_entity.pdbx_description
1 polymer ?
#
loop_
_entity_poly.entity_id
_entity_poly.type
_entity_poly.pdbx_seq_one_letter_code
_entity_poly.pdbx_strand_id
1 'polypeptide(L)'
;MTNEQITLIGIGVTFLIGVLNFIYSIGNNQKTRFINTVTNSRVKWIGELRKNISDYISLIPQNETGFIKLFERKDEFIESFKKSHMIIELMLNNKDEFGNTLLTDLTEINNKVFEIIKCIDLMNFNKLEEYKTLGLYACRDAQRRLIKELKSETQTTLKTEIIRIIGSGDNDQYLNMEACELIINDGIGRKQDACLICINKFSKEIETDVANLIRNCEKLLKKEWDRVKVESQIGKYDTDNEEWSVYIGFSKLNKAFKLIFSIMLIVIILLIVIA
;
A
#
# COMPACT_ATOMS: atom_id res chain seq x y z
N MET A 1 -41.99 19.50 62.85
CA MET A 1 -41.51 20.18 61.63
C MET A 1 -42.68 20.87 60.98
N THR A 2 -42.53 22.13 60.56
CA THR A 2 -43.57 22.82 59.79
C THR A 2 -43.53 22.34 58.34
N ASN A 3 -44.68 22.28 57.67
CA ASN A 3 -44.78 21.81 56.28
C ASN A 3 -43.84 22.58 55.33
N GLU A 4 -43.53 23.83 55.64
CA GLU A 4 -42.61 24.69 54.89
C GLU A 4 -41.17 24.14 54.84
N GLN A 5 -40.68 23.55 55.94
CA GLN A 5 -39.34 22.96 55.99
C GLN A 5 -39.26 21.72 55.09
N ILE A 6 -40.33 20.93 55.06
CA ILE A 6 -40.41 19.73 54.22
C ILE A 6 -40.39 20.13 52.74
N THR A 7 -41.16 21.16 52.35
CA THR A 7 -41.14 21.67 50.97
C THR A 7 -39.79 22.25 50.56
N LEU A 8 -39.11 22.97 51.44
CA LEU A 8 -37.79 23.55 51.16
C LEU A 8 -36.73 22.45 50.94
N ILE A 9 -36.76 21.40 51.77
CA ILE A 9 -35.88 20.24 51.62
C ILE A 9 -36.18 19.51 50.30
N GLY A 10 -37.45 19.32 49.94
CA GLY A 10 -37.85 18.71 48.67
C GLY A 10 -37.31 19.47 47.45
N ILE A 11 -37.41 20.80 47.44
CA ILE A 11 -36.86 21.64 46.38
C ILE A 11 -35.33 21.51 46.34
N GLY A 12 -34.67 21.56 47.50
CA GLY A 12 -33.22 21.42 47.61
C GLY A 12 -32.69 20.10 47.05
N VAL A 13 -33.32 18.98 47.39
CA VAL A 13 -32.94 17.65 46.87
C VAL A 13 -33.13 17.57 45.35
N THR A 14 -34.26 18.07 44.85
CA THR A 14 -34.57 18.03 43.41
C THR A 14 -33.56 18.88 42.60
N PHE A 15 -33.18 20.04 43.14
CA PHE A 15 -32.15 20.89 42.53
C PHE A 15 -30.78 20.20 42.51
N LEU A 16 -30.38 19.55 43.60
CA LEU A 16 -29.11 18.85 43.70
C LEU A 16 -29.01 17.68 42.71
N ILE A 17 -30.09 16.91 42.56
CA ILE A 17 -30.20 15.85 41.54
C ILE A 17 -30.06 16.44 40.13
N GLY A 18 -30.70 17.59 39.87
CA GLY A 18 -30.59 18.31 38.59
C GLY A 18 -29.15 18.75 38.28
N VAL A 19 -28.45 19.33 39.25
CA VAL A 19 -27.05 19.76 39.11
C VAL A 19 -26.13 18.56 38.85
N LEU A 20 -26.29 17.47 39.59
CA LEU A 20 -25.50 16.25 39.39
C LEU A 20 -25.71 15.65 38.00
N ASN A 21 -26.97 15.57 37.53
CA ASN A 21 -27.29 15.12 36.17
C ASN A 21 -26.69 16.04 35.10
N PHE A 22 -26.73 17.35 35.31
CA PHE A 22 -26.17 18.33 34.37
C PHE A 22 -24.64 18.21 34.26
N ILE A 23 -23.93 18.12 35.39
CA ILE A 23 -22.47 17.94 35.41
C ILE A 23 -22.09 16.61 34.73
N TYR A 24 -22.82 15.54 35.05
CA TYR A 24 -22.61 14.24 34.40
C TYR A 24 -22.85 14.32 32.88
N SER A 25 -23.91 15.01 32.45
CA SER A 25 -24.26 15.20 31.04
C SER A 25 -23.20 16.00 30.27
N ILE A 26 -22.65 17.07 30.84
CA ILE A 26 -21.58 17.86 30.22
C ILE A 26 -20.34 17.00 29.96
N GLY A 27 -19.89 16.26 30.98
CA GLY A 27 -18.71 15.40 30.87
C GLY A 27 -18.87 14.29 29.84
N ASN A 28 -20.08 13.71 29.75
CA ASN A 28 -20.37 12.65 28.78
C ASN A 28 -20.46 13.21 27.34
N ASN A 29 -21.09 14.38 27.15
CA ASN A 29 -21.25 15.00 25.84
C ASN A 29 -19.92 15.40 25.18
N GLN A 30 -18.94 15.89 25.94
CA GLN A 30 -17.64 16.25 25.37
C GLN A 30 -16.86 15.01 24.90
N LYS A 31 -16.87 13.92 25.69
CA LYS A 31 -16.24 12.65 25.32
C LYS A 31 -16.86 12.07 24.05
N THR A 32 -18.19 12.05 23.98
CA THR A 32 -18.91 11.58 22.79
C THR A 32 -18.59 12.42 21.55
N ARG A 33 -18.50 13.75 21.67
CA ARG A 33 -18.13 14.63 20.54
C ARG A 33 -16.69 14.42 20.06
N PHE A 34 -15.74 14.34 20.99
CA PHE A 34 -14.33 14.10 20.64
C PHE A 34 -14.17 12.77 19.91
N ILE A 35 -14.81 11.72 20.42
CA ILE A 35 -14.73 10.38 19.84
C ILE A 35 -15.38 10.35 18.46
N ASN A 36 -16.57 10.92 18.32
CA ASN A 36 -17.20 11.02 17.01
C ASN A 36 -16.31 11.77 16.01
N THR A 37 -15.55 12.78 16.46
CA THR A 37 -14.63 13.54 15.59
C THR A 37 -13.41 12.71 15.19
N VAL A 38 -12.78 12.01 16.14
CA VAL A 38 -11.60 11.15 15.88
C VAL A 38 -11.98 9.95 15.03
N THR A 39 -13.09 9.29 15.36
CA THR A 39 -13.69 8.20 14.57
C THR A 39 -13.98 8.65 13.14
N ASN A 40 -14.62 9.81 12.95
CA ASN A 40 -14.88 10.34 11.60
C ASN A 40 -13.59 10.62 10.83
N SER A 41 -12.57 11.16 11.49
CA SER A 41 -11.28 11.43 10.87
C SER A 41 -10.58 10.14 10.43
N ARG A 42 -10.63 9.08 11.25
CA ARG A 42 -10.08 7.76 10.91
C ARG A 42 -10.83 7.07 9.78
N VAL A 43 -12.17 7.11 9.80
CA VAL A 43 -12.98 6.55 8.71
C VAL A 43 -12.68 7.27 7.39
N LYS A 44 -12.51 8.60 7.43
CA LYS A 44 -12.10 9.38 6.26
C LYS A 44 -10.70 8.98 5.77
N TRP A 45 -9.73 8.86 6.68
CA TRP A 45 -8.37 8.41 6.35
C TRP A 45 -8.36 7.01 5.73
N ILE A 46 -9.12 6.05 6.26
CA ILE A 46 -9.33 4.71 5.68
C ILE A 46 -9.85 4.80 4.24
N GLY A 47 -10.86 5.64 4.02
CA GLY A 47 -11.46 5.83 2.70
C GLY A 47 -10.46 6.42 1.70
N GLU A 48 -9.69 7.41 2.11
CA GLU A 48 -8.63 8.03 1.30
C GLU A 48 -7.49 7.05 1.00
N LEU A 49 -7.06 6.25 1.98
CA LEU A 49 -6.02 5.24 1.80
C LEU A 49 -6.43 4.20 0.77
N ARG A 50 -7.66 3.68 0.89
CA ARG A 50 -8.22 2.71 -0.07
C ARG A 50 -8.27 3.30 -1.48
N LYS A 51 -8.68 4.56 -1.61
CA LYS A 51 -8.73 5.27 -2.89
C LYS A 51 -7.34 5.40 -3.50
N ASN A 52 -6.36 5.88 -2.73
CA ASN A 52 -4.99 6.08 -3.21
C ASN A 52 -4.32 4.76 -3.62
N ILE A 53 -4.57 3.66 -2.88
CA ILE A 53 -4.09 2.32 -3.27
C ILE A 53 -4.76 1.86 -4.58
N SER A 54 -6.06 2.08 -4.73
CA SER A 54 -6.77 1.76 -5.97
C SER A 54 -6.24 2.55 -7.16
N ASP A 55 -6.01 3.85 -6.97
CA ASP A 55 -5.45 4.74 -7.99
C ASP A 55 -4.03 4.28 -8.36
N TYR A 56 -3.20 3.94 -7.36
CA TYR A 56 -1.86 3.37 -7.56
C TYR A 56 -1.89 2.09 -8.40
N ILE A 57 -2.74 1.13 -8.04
CA ILE A 57 -2.87 -0.14 -8.78
C ILE A 57 -3.36 0.11 -10.21
N SER A 58 -4.25 1.08 -10.43
CA SER A 58 -4.76 1.41 -11.76
C SER A 58 -3.71 1.96 -12.73
N LEU A 59 -2.62 2.53 -12.19
CA LEU A 59 -1.48 2.97 -12.99
C LEU A 59 -0.68 1.78 -13.53
N ILE A 60 -0.71 0.64 -12.84
CA ILE A 60 0.06 -0.54 -13.21
C ILE A 60 -0.65 -1.27 -14.36
N PRO A 61 -0.02 -1.42 -15.53
CA PRO A 61 -0.56 -2.21 -16.62
C PRO A 61 -0.76 -3.65 -16.21
N GLN A 62 -1.88 -4.21 -16.67
CA GLN A 62 -2.21 -5.62 -16.48
C GLN A 62 -1.71 -6.47 -17.66
N ASN A 63 -1.07 -5.87 -18.67
CA ASN A 63 -0.64 -6.57 -19.86
C ASN A 63 0.65 -6.01 -20.47
N GLU A 64 1.34 -6.87 -21.21
CA GLU A 64 2.61 -6.59 -21.89
C GLU A 64 2.49 -5.38 -22.83
N THR A 65 1.38 -5.33 -23.60
CA THR A 65 1.11 -4.23 -24.53
C THR A 65 0.85 -2.90 -23.82
N GLY A 66 0.33 -2.93 -22.59
CA GLY A 66 0.16 -1.74 -21.76
C GLY A 66 1.51 -1.19 -21.27
N PHE A 67 2.44 -2.07 -20.89
CA PHE A 67 3.80 -1.67 -20.55
C PHE A 67 4.55 -1.08 -21.75
N ILE A 68 4.39 -1.66 -22.95
CA ILE A 68 4.99 -1.13 -24.18
C ILE A 68 4.41 0.26 -24.51
N LYS A 69 3.10 0.46 -24.41
CA LYS A 69 2.46 1.78 -24.65
C LYS A 69 2.85 2.83 -23.62
N LEU A 70 3.08 2.42 -22.39
CA LEU A 70 3.55 3.31 -21.32
C LEU A 70 4.89 3.94 -21.60
N PHE A 71 5.70 3.31 -22.46
CA PHE A 71 6.95 3.90 -22.91
C PHE A 71 6.74 5.26 -23.61
N GLU A 72 5.68 5.40 -24.41
CA GLU A 72 5.39 6.65 -25.13
C GLU A 72 5.18 7.84 -24.18
N ARG A 73 4.79 7.56 -22.93
CA ARG A 73 4.55 8.55 -21.87
C ARG A 73 5.31 8.19 -20.59
N LYS A 74 6.53 7.66 -20.74
CA LYS A 74 7.34 7.14 -19.63
C LYS A 74 7.55 8.16 -18.51
N ASP A 75 7.91 9.40 -18.84
CA ASP A 75 8.24 10.41 -17.83
C ASP A 75 7.02 10.78 -16.99
N GLU A 76 5.88 11.02 -17.64
CA GLU A 76 4.60 11.32 -16.97
C GLU A 76 4.14 10.14 -16.10
N PHE A 77 4.35 8.91 -16.57
CA PHE A 77 4.05 7.71 -15.79
C PHE A 77 4.92 7.60 -14.55
N ILE A 78 6.24 7.72 -14.69
CA ILE A 78 7.19 7.62 -13.57
C ILE A 78 6.86 8.67 -12.52
N GLU A 79 6.56 9.91 -12.94
CA GLU A 79 6.17 10.98 -12.03
C GLU A 79 4.87 10.63 -11.28
N SER A 80 3.82 10.21 -12.01
CA SER A 80 2.53 9.86 -11.43
C SER A 80 2.62 8.67 -10.47
N PHE A 81 3.40 7.66 -10.86
CA PHE A 81 3.61 6.43 -10.10
C PHE A 81 4.37 6.70 -8.79
N LYS A 82 5.48 7.46 -8.87
CA LYS A 82 6.24 7.90 -7.67
C LYS A 82 5.40 8.78 -6.75
N LYS A 83 4.65 9.72 -7.31
CA LYS A 83 3.76 10.58 -6.54
C LYS A 83 2.71 9.77 -5.77
N SER A 84 2.09 8.79 -6.43
CA SER A 84 1.10 7.93 -5.81
C SER A 84 1.71 7.07 -4.69
N HIS A 85 2.91 6.51 -4.92
CA HIS A 85 3.66 5.77 -3.91
C HIS A 85 3.95 6.64 -2.66
N MET A 86 4.48 7.85 -2.86
CA MET A 86 4.82 8.78 -1.78
C MET A 86 3.58 9.21 -0.97
N ILE A 87 2.44 9.43 -1.63
CA ILE A 87 1.19 9.75 -0.93
C ILE A 87 0.78 8.59 -0.01
N ILE A 88 0.84 7.35 -0.49
CA ILE A 88 0.50 6.18 0.33
C ILE A 88 1.49 6.02 1.48
N GLU A 89 2.79 6.17 1.21
CA GLU A 89 3.85 6.11 2.24
C GLU A 89 3.63 7.14 3.36
N LEU A 90 3.27 8.39 3.01
CA LEU A 90 2.98 9.42 4.01
C LEU A 90 1.70 9.16 4.81
N MET A 91 0.73 8.45 4.23
CA MET A 91 -0.50 8.07 4.92
C MET A 91 -0.31 6.89 5.87
N LEU A 92 0.63 6.00 5.57
CA LEU A 92 0.96 4.84 6.38
C LEU A 92 1.89 5.27 7.54
N ASN A 93 1.62 4.72 8.72
CA ASN A 93 2.45 5.00 9.89
C ASN A 93 3.55 3.94 10.02
N ASN A 94 4.80 4.28 9.75
CA ASN A 94 5.94 3.33 9.80
C ASN A 94 6.17 2.62 11.15
N LYS A 95 5.46 3.00 12.21
CA LYS A 95 5.54 2.36 13.54
C LYS A 95 4.64 1.15 13.68
N ASP A 96 3.66 0.95 12.80
CA ASP A 96 2.77 -0.21 12.87
C ASP A 96 3.31 -1.38 12.02
N GLU A 97 3.11 -2.60 12.52
CA GLU A 97 3.52 -3.82 11.80
C GLU A 97 2.81 -3.93 10.44
N PHE A 98 1.55 -3.50 10.37
CA PHE A 98 0.71 -3.59 9.17
C PHE A 98 1.12 -2.59 8.09
N GLY A 99 1.37 -1.33 8.44
CA GLY A 99 1.86 -0.33 7.50
C GLY A 99 3.25 -0.65 7.00
N ASN A 100 4.12 -1.24 7.83
CA ASN A 100 5.40 -1.78 7.36
C ASN A 100 5.22 -2.92 6.35
N THR A 101 4.26 -3.82 6.58
CA THR A 101 3.91 -4.88 5.63
C THR A 101 3.45 -4.28 4.29
N LEU A 102 2.52 -3.33 4.33
CA LEU A 102 2.02 -2.65 3.12
C LEU A 102 3.12 -1.87 2.39
N LEU A 103 4.02 -1.22 3.13
CA LEU A 103 5.14 -0.47 2.56
C LEU A 103 6.13 -1.41 1.87
N THR A 104 6.34 -2.61 2.44
CA THR A 104 7.15 -3.65 1.82
C THR A 104 6.53 -4.12 0.51
N ASP A 105 5.24 -4.48 0.52
CA ASP A 105 4.50 -4.86 -0.70
C ASP A 105 4.59 -3.77 -1.79
N LEU A 106 4.39 -2.50 -1.41
CA LEU A 106 4.48 -1.36 -2.33
C LEU A 106 5.88 -1.20 -2.92
N THR A 107 6.92 -1.38 -2.10
CA THR A 107 8.31 -1.25 -2.51
C THR A 107 8.72 -2.37 -3.47
N GLU A 108 8.27 -3.60 -3.20
CA GLU A 108 8.51 -4.75 -4.08
C GLU A 108 7.88 -4.55 -5.47
N ILE A 109 6.61 -4.11 -5.51
CA ILE A 109 5.92 -3.76 -6.76
C ILE A 109 6.69 -2.65 -7.50
N ASN A 110 7.08 -1.60 -6.78
CA ASN A 110 7.77 -0.45 -7.37
C ASN A 110 9.11 -0.87 -8.02
N ASN A 111 9.89 -1.70 -7.33
CA ASN A 111 11.14 -2.22 -7.85
C ASN A 111 10.92 -3.06 -9.11
N LYS A 112 9.94 -3.97 -9.13
CA LYS A 112 9.62 -4.79 -10.31
C LYS A 112 9.15 -3.93 -11.50
N VAL A 113 8.33 -2.91 -11.25
CA VAL A 113 7.92 -1.95 -12.30
C VAL A 113 9.14 -1.22 -12.87
N PHE A 114 10.08 -0.77 -12.02
CA PHE A 114 11.31 -0.14 -12.51
C PHE A 114 12.22 -1.09 -13.29
N GLU A 115 12.29 -2.38 -12.92
CA GLU A 115 12.99 -3.39 -13.72
C GLU A 115 12.35 -3.57 -15.10
N ILE A 116 11.01 -3.59 -15.19
CA ILE A 116 10.31 -3.60 -16.48
C ILE A 116 10.66 -2.37 -17.31
N ILE A 117 10.63 -1.17 -16.71
CA ILE A 117 11.01 0.07 -17.41
C ILE A 117 12.45 -0.01 -17.94
N LYS A 118 13.40 -0.53 -17.14
CA LYS A 118 14.77 -0.75 -17.59
C LYS A 118 14.84 -1.73 -18.76
N CYS A 119 14.09 -2.83 -18.73
CA CYS A 119 13.99 -3.76 -19.86
C CYS A 119 13.44 -3.09 -21.12
N ILE A 120 12.44 -2.23 -21.00
CA ILE A 120 11.87 -1.48 -22.13
C ILE A 120 12.87 -0.46 -22.67
N ASP A 121 13.57 0.26 -21.80
CA ASP A 121 14.65 1.16 -22.20
C ASP A 121 15.71 0.40 -23.01
N LEU A 122 16.08 -0.81 -22.55
CA LEU A 122 17.01 -1.70 -23.24
C LEU A 122 16.51 -2.14 -24.63
N MET A 123 15.21 -2.39 -24.78
CA MET A 123 14.60 -2.71 -26.08
C MET A 123 14.59 -1.52 -27.04
N ASN A 124 14.42 -0.30 -26.52
CA ASN A 124 14.39 0.93 -27.33
C ASN A 124 15.77 1.46 -27.76
N PHE A 125 16.88 0.83 -27.35
CA PHE A 125 18.19 1.07 -27.97
C PHE A 125 18.27 0.66 -29.44
N ASN A 126 17.16 0.23 -30.06
CA ASN A 126 16.99 0.24 -31.51
C ASN A 126 16.97 1.65 -32.15
N LYS A 127 17.14 2.72 -31.37
CA LYS A 127 17.88 3.93 -31.81
C LYS A 127 19.37 3.65 -32.15
N LEU A 128 19.71 2.42 -32.52
CA LEU A 128 20.98 2.05 -33.15
C LEU A 128 21.16 2.75 -34.50
N GLU A 129 20.10 3.30 -35.12
CA GLU A 129 20.20 4.24 -36.24
C GLU A 129 20.90 5.56 -35.85
N GLU A 130 20.72 6.03 -34.61
CA GLU A 130 21.41 7.21 -34.08
C GLU A 130 22.90 6.91 -33.79
N TYR A 131 23.23 5.64 -33.49
CA TYR A 131 24.62 5.17 -33.34
C TYR A 131 25.28 4.73 -34.67
N LYS A 132 24.50 4.32 -35.68
CA LYS A 132 24.96 4.18 -37.08
C LYS A 132 25.37 5.55 -37.64
N THR A 133 24.70 6.63 -37.23
CA THR A 133 25.01 8.01 -37.64
C THR A 133 26.08 8.70 -36.76
N LEU A 134 26.17 8.39 -35.46
CA LEU A 134 27.20 8.97 -34.55
C LEU A 134 28.55 8.23 -34.53
N GLY A 135 28.74 7.21 -35.37
CA GLY A 135 30.06 6.64 -35.66
C GLY A 135 30.69 5.82 -34.53
N LEU A 136 30.67 4.50 -34.70
CA LEU A 136 31.73 3.50 -34.43
C LEU A 136 32.69 3.57 -33.20
N TYR A 137 32.60 4.52 -32.27
CA TYR A 137 33.64 4.70 -31.23
C TYR A 137 33.15 4.82 -29.78
N ALA A 138 31.88 5.10 -29.50
CA ALA A 138 31.47 5.42 -28.12
C ALA A 138 31.05 4.25 -27.20
N CYS A 139 30.95 3.01 -27.68
CA CYS A 139 30.40 1.92 -26.84
C CYS A 139 31.26 0.65 -26.81
N ARG A 140 32.59 0.76 -26.89
CA ARG A 140 33.48 -0.41 -26.75
C ARG A 140 33.44 -1.01 -25.33
N ASP A 141 33.25 -0.19 -24.30
CA ASP A 141 33.26 -0.66 -22.91
C ASP A 141 31.90 -1.17 -22.41
N ALA A 142 30.79 -0.59 -22.87
CA ALA A 142 29.47 -1.15 -22.59
C ALA A 142 29.20 -2.42 -23.44
N GLN A 143 29.68 -2.48 -24.70
CA GLN A 143 29.72 -3.76 -25.44
C GLN A 143 30.60 -4.81 -24.74
N ARG A 144 31.76 -4.46 -24.19
CA ARG A 144 32.61 -5.43 -23.48
C ARG A 144 31.97 -5.99 -22.21
N ARG A 145 31.20 -5.19 -21.47
CA ARG A 145 30.46 -5.64 -20.28
C ARG A 145 29.33 -6.59 -20.68
N LEU A 146 28.52 -6.20 -21.68
CA LEU A 146 27.42 -7.04 -22.19
C LEU A 146 27.92 -8.34 -22.85
N ILE A 147 29.03 -8.28 -23.59
CA ILE A 147 29.67 -9.46 -24.21
C ILE A 147 30.29 -10.37 -23.14
N LYS A 148 30.77 -9.84 -22.02
CA LYS A 148 31.23 -10.67 -20.89
C LYS A 148 30.09 -11.44 -20.24
N GLU A 149 28.92 -10.82 -20.10
CA GLU A 149 27.72 -11.45 -19.52
C GLU A 149 27.03 -12.41 -20.49
N LEU A 150 27.02 -12.13 -21.80
CA LEU A 150 26.48 -13.03 -22.83
C LEU A 150 27.40 -14.23 -23.15
N LYS A 151 28.70 -14.13 -22.85
CA LYS A 151 29.69 -15.18 -23.15
C LYS A 151 29.54 -16.47 -22.35
N SER A 152 28.81 -16.47 -21.23
CA SER A 152 28.70 -17.66 -20.38
C SER A 152 27.70 -18.72 -20.89
N GLU A 153 26.80 -18.38 -21.83
CA GLU A 153 25.68 -19.29 -22.15
C GLU A 153 25.40 -19.50 -23.65
N THR A 154 25.86 -18.62 -24.56
CA THR A 154 25.49 -18.67 -26.01
C THR A 154 26.66 -18.93 -26.98
N GLN A 155 27.87 -19.24 -26.47
CA GLN A 155 29.09 -19.22 -27.27
C GLN A 155 29.28 -20.38 -28.25
N THR A 156 28.61 -21.53 -28.14
CA THR A 156 28.91 -22.68 -29.00
C THR A 156 28.23 -22.57 -30.37
N THR A 157 26.94 -22.23 -30.41
CA THR A 157 26.17 -22.20 -31.66
C THR A 157 26.56 -21.01 -32.54
N LEU A 158 26.71 -19.81 -31.94
CA LEU A 158 27.05 -18.59 -32.69
C LEU A 158 28.49 -18.66 -33.24
N LYS A 159 29.42 -19.23 -32.46
CA LYS A 159 30.82 -19.35 -32.86
C LYS A 159 30.99 -20.37 -33.98
N THR A 160 30.19 -21.44 -33.99
CA THR A 160 30.19 -22.44 -35.07
C THR A 160 29.67 -21.83 -36.38
N GLU A 161 28.61 -21.02 -36.32
CA GLU A 161 28.05 -20.38 -37.51
C GLU A 161 28.95 -19.27 -38.06
N ILE A 162 29.57 -18.47 -37.17
CA ILE A 162 30.55 -17.45 -37.55
C ILE A 162 31.81 -18.09 -38.15
N ILE A 163 32.30 -19.21 -37.60
CA ILE A 163 33.44 -19.96 -38.16
C ILE A 163 33.09 -20.56 -39.53
N ARG A 164 31.84 -21.01 -39.75
CA ARG A 164 31.38 -21.52 -41.05
C ARG A 164 31.37 -20.43 -42.13
N ILE A 165 30.90 -19.23 -41.76
CA ILE A 165 30.84 -18.07 -42.65
C ILE A 165 32.26 -17.54 -42.94
N ILE A 166 33.15 -17.50 -41.94
CA ILE A 166 34.54 -17.05 -42.11
C ILE A 166 35.40 -18.09 -42.85
N GLY A 167 35.14 -19.39 -42.63
CA GLY A 167 35.95 -20.48 -43.18
C GLY A 167 35.68 -20.81 -44.65
N SER A 168 34.78 -20.10 -45.33
CA SER A 168 34.35 -20.42 -46.70
C SER A 168 34.76 -19.41 -47.77
N GLY A 169 35.54 -18.37 -47.45
CA GLY A 169 35.91 -17.34 -48.42
C GLY A 169 37.35 -16.87 -48.31
N ASP A 170 38.18 -17.33 -49.26
CA ASP A 170 39.43 -16.67 -49.67
C ASP A 170 39.07 -15.34 -50.34
N ASN A 171 38.79 -14.30 -49.57
CA ASN A 171 38.96 -12.89 -49.95
C ASN A 171 38.64 -11.95 -48.77
N ASP A 172 39.68 -11.24 -48.36
CA ASP A 172 39.84 -10.59 -47.07
C ASP A 172 39.25 -9.16 -47.01
N GLN A 173 38.12 -8.87 -47.68
CA GLN A 173 37.70 -7.46 -47.77
C GLN A 173 36.25 -7.06 -47.58
N TYR A 174 35.28 -7.96 -47.60
CA TYR A 174 33.93 -7.58 -47.20
C TYR A 174 33.26 -8.77 -46.53
N LEU A 175 33.19 -8.75 -45.19
CA LEU A 175 31.99 -9.26 -44.53
C LEU A 175 30.84 -8.54 -45.24
N ASN A 176 30.12 -9.23 -46.12
CA ASN A 176 29.01 -8.67 -46.85
C ASN A 176 28.14 -7.95 -45.81
N MET A 177 27.90 -6.65 -46.02
CA MET A 177 27.14 -5.79 -45.10
C MET A 177 25.84 -6.47 -44.67
N GLU A 178 25.26 -7.26 -45.58
CA GLU A 178 24.10 -8.12 -45.43
C GLU A 178 24.26 -9.26 -44.39
N ALA A 179 25.42 -9.91 -44.31
CA ALA A 179 25.71 -10.93 -43.30
C ALA A 179 25.91 -10.33 -41.91
N CYS A 180 26.54 -9.15 -41.83
CA CYS A 180 26.60 -8.37 -40.58
C CYS A 180 25.20 -7.91 -40.15
N GLU A 181 24.37 -7.48 -41.10
CA GLU A 181 22.99 -7.07 -40.84
C GLU A 181 22.13 -8.24 -40.36
N LEU A 182 22.26 -9.43 -40.93
CA LEU A 182 21.60 -10.65 -40.46
C LEU A 182 22.03 -11.06 -39.04
N ILE A 183 23.33 -11.04 -38.73
CA ILE A 183 23.83 -11.38 -37.39
C ILE A 183 23.41 -10.34 -36.35
N ILE A 184 23.41 -9.06 -36.72
CA ILE A 184 22.94 -7.97 -35.87
C ILE A 184 21.43 -8.09 -35.63
N ASN A 185 20.64 -8.35 -36.68
CA ASN A 185 19.19 -8.48 -36.58
C ASN A 185 18.78 -9.73 -35.78
N ASP A 186 19.46 -10.86 -35.96
CA ASP A 186 19.23 -12.07 -35.18
C ASP A 186 19.68 -11.91 -33.71
N GLY A 187 20.76 -11.17 -33.47
CA GLY A 187 21.18 -10.78 -32.12
C GLY A 187 20.24 -9.78 -31.44
N ILE A 188 19.63 -8.87 -32.20
CA ILE A 188 18.60 -7.92 -31.72
C ILE A 188 17.30 -8.67 -31.42
N GLY A 189 16.85 -9.56 -32.32
CA GLY A 189 15.67 -10.39 -32.13
C GLY A 189 15.76 -11.21 -30.86
N ARG A 190 16.88 -11.92 -30.66
CA ARG A 190 17.11 -12.70 -29.42
C ARG A 190 17.12 -11.85 -28.15
N LYS A 191 17.57 -10.59 -28.21
CA LYS A 191 17.51 -9.65 -27.08
C LYS A 191 16.09 -9.17 -26.79
N GLN A 192 15.31 -8.89 -27.83
CA GLN A 192 13.91 -8.52 -27.71
C GLN A 192 13.10 -9.66 -27.09
N ASP A 193 13.31 -10.89 -27.55
CA ASP A 193 12.66 -12.08 -26.99
C ASP A 193 13.01 -12.28 -25.51
N ALA A 194 14.29 -12.12 -25.14
CA ALA A 194 14.72 -12.21 -23.74
C ALA A 194 14.09 -11.11 -22.86
N CYS A 195 13.99 -9.88 -23.38
CA CYS A 195 13.33 -8.78 -22.67
C CYS A 195 11.83 -9.03 -22.52
N LEU A 196 11.16 -9.56 -23.55
CA LEU A 196 9.74 -9.90 -23.50
C LEU A 196 9.48 -11.00 -22.46
N ILE A 197 10.30 -12.06 -22.43
CA ILE A 197 10.22 -13.11 -21.41
C ILE A 197 10.38 -12.52 -20.00
N CYS A 198 11.32 -11.57 -19.84
CA CYS A 198 11.56 -10.88 -18.57
C CYS A 198 10.34 -10.05 -18.12
N ILE A 199 9.77 -9.27 -19.05
CA ILE A 199 8.56 -8.46 -18.81
C ILE A 199 7.39 -9.36 -18.41
N ASN A 200 7.21 -10.49 -19.09
CA ASN A 200 6.12 -11.42 -18.82
C ASN A 200 6.26 -12.07 -17.45
N LYS A 201 7.49 -12.40 -17.06
CA LYS A 201 7.80 -12.90 -15.73
C LYS A 201 7.47 -11.86 -14.66
N PHE A 202 7.99 -10.64 -14.79
CA PHE A 202 7.74 -9.58 -13.81
C PHE A 202 6.26 -9.17 -13.76
N SER A 203 5.55 -9.15 -14.88
CA SER A 203 4.11 -8.85 -14.91
C SER A 203 3.32 -9.83 -14.04
N LYS A 204 3.61 -11.13 -14.14
CA LYS A 204 2.95 -12.16 -13.30
C LYS A 204 3.31 -12.04 -11.83
N GLU A 205 4.55 -11.69 -11.53
CA GLU A 205 4.99 -11.44 -10.15
C GLU A 205 4.28 -10.20 -9.58
N ILE A 206 4.18 -9.12 -10.35
CA ILE A 206 3.45 -7.90 -9.97
C ILE A 206 1.97 -8.19 -9.75
N GLU A 207 1.30 -8.99 -10.59
CA GLU A 207 -0.09 -9.40 -10.36
C GLU A 207 -0.26 -10.11 -9.00
N THR A 208 0.70 -10.97 -8.65
CA THR A 208 0.71 -11.69 -7.37
C THR A 208 0.92 -10.73 -6.20
N ASP A 209 1.86 -9.80 -6.32
CA ASP A 209 2.15 -8.81 -5.28
C ASP A 209 0.98 -7.82 -5.11
N VAL A 210 0.34 -7.39 -6.20
CA VAL A 210 -0.85 -6.54 -6.18
C VAL A 210 -1.99 -7.26 -5.47
N ALA A 211 -2.19 -8.56 -5.71
CA ALA A 211 -3.19 -9.34 -5.00
C ALA A 211 -2.86 -9.44 -3.49
N ASN A 212 -1.59 -9.57 -3.12
CA ASN A 212 -1.15 -9.57 -1.73
C ASN A 212 -1.35 -8.19 -1.07
N LEU A 213 -1.00 -7.11 -1.76
CA LEU A 213 -1.22 -5.73 -1.32
C LEU A 213 -2.71 -5.47 -1.05
N ILE A 214 -3.60 -5.88 -1.96
CA ILE A 214 -5.05 -5.76 -1.78
C ILE A 214 -5.49 -6.52 -0.53
N ARG A 215 -5.06 -7.78 -0.39
CA ARG A 215 -5.42 -8.62 0.76
C ARG A 215 -4.92 -8.02 2.08
N ASN A 216 -3.71 -7.49 2.12
CA ASN A 216 -3.13 -6.86 3.29
C ASN A 216 -3.82 -5.53 3.62
N CYS A 217 -4.20 -4.77 2.59
CA CYS A 217 -5.01 -3.56 2.75
C CYS A 217 -6.37 -3.89 3.37
N GLU A 218 -7.09 -4.88 2.84
CA GLU A 218 -8.38 -5.32 3.40
C GLU A 218 -8.28 -5.75 4.86
N LYS A 219 -7.21 -6.47 5.23
CA LYS A 219 -6.93 -6.84 6.63
C LYS A 219 -6.73 -5.61 7.52
N LEU A 220 -5.92 -4.64 7.09
CA LEU A 220 -5.70 -3.40 7.81
C LEU A 220 -7.02 -2.63 7.99
N LEU A 221 -7.77 -2.45 6.90
CA LEU A 221 -9.03 -1.73 6.92
C LEU A 221 -10.04 -2.38 7.86
N LYS A 222 -10.14 -3.72 7.84
CA LYS A 222 -11.01 -4.46 8.75
C LYS A 222 -10.59 -4.26 10.22
N LYS A 223 -9.28 -4.35 10.50
CA LYS A 223 -8.74 -4.16 11.85
C LYS A 223 -9.05 -2.76 12.38
N GLU A 224 -8.77 -1.72 11.59
CA GLU A 224 -9.04 -0.33 11.99
C GLU A 224 -10.54 -0.05 12.10
N TRP A 225 -11.37 -0.63 11.23
CA TRP A 225 -12.82 -0.51 11.32
C TRP A 225 -13.38 -1.14 12.60
N ASP A 226 -12.90 -2.33 12.97
CA ASP A 226 -13.32 -3.01 14.19
C ASP A 226 -12.85 -2.25 15.44
N ARG A 227 -11.64 -1.67 15.41
CA ARG A 227 -11.15 -0.75 16.45
C ARG A 227 -12.06 0.46 16.60
N VAL A 228 -12.39 1.12 15.49
CA VAL A 228 -13.26 2.30 15.45
C VAL A 228 -14.65 1.99 16.04
N LYS A 229 -15.24 0.83 15.71
CA LYS A 229 -16.52 0.39 16.29
C LYS A 229 -16.43 0.29 17.81
N VAL A 230 -15.38 -0.32 18.31
CA VAL A 230 -15.21 -0.55 19.75
C VAL A 230 -15.03 0.76 20.49
N GLU A 231 -14.17 1.65 19.99
CA GLU A 231 -13.99 2.99 20.56
C GLU A 231 -15.30 3.80 20.56
N SER A 232 -16.11 3.68 19.51
CA SER A 232 -17.43 4.34 19.42
C SER A 232 -18.44 3.82 20.45
N GLN A 233 -18.38 2.52 20.78
CA GLN A 233 -19.25 1.90 21.79
C GLN A 233 -18.81 2.20 23.22
N ILE A 234 -17.50 2.22 23.46
CA ILE A 234 -16.92 2.41 24.80
C ILE A 234 -16.91 3.89 25.18
N GLY A 235 -16.85 4.80 24.21
CA GLY A 235 -16.70 6.21 24.51
C GLY A 235 -15.35 6.53 25.16
N LYS A 236 -14.31 5.75 24.83
CA LYS A 236 -12.90 6.03 25.18
C LYS A 236 -11.99 5.69 24.00
N TYR A 237 -10.91 6.47 23.88
CA TYR A 237 -9.81 6.18 22.97
C TYR A 237 -8.93 5.10 23.60
N ASP A 238 -8.73 4.00 22.90
CA ASP A 238 -7.84 2.94 23.36
C ASP A 238 -6.41 3.28 22.94
N THR A 239 -5.58 3.67 23.91
CA THR A 239 -4.19 4.08 23.67
C THR A 239 -3.24 2.91 23.54
N ASP A 240 -3.58 1.72 24.04
CA ASP A 240 -2.60 0.65 24.22
C ASP A 240 -3.03 -0.64 23.49
N ASN A 241 -2.44 -0.82 22.30
CA ASN A 241 -2.44 -2.06 21.56
C ASN A 241 -1.78 -3.16 22.42
N GLU A 242 -2.54 -4.03 23.09
CA GLU A 242 -2.21 -5.46 23.29
C GLU A 242 -3.26 -6.28 24.05
N GLU A 243 -4.20 -5.68 24.80
CA GLU A 243 -5.16 -6.45 25.64
C GLU A 243 -6.60 -6.50 25.10
N TRP A 244 -6.79 -7.02 23.89
CA TRP A 244 -8.14 -7.26 23.34
C TRP A 244 -8.91 -8.37 24.07
N SER A 245 -8.25 -9.24 24.83
CA SER A 245 -8.88 -10.35 25.58
C SER A 245 -9.55 -9.90 26.90
N VAL A 246 -9.15 -8.76 27.46
CA VAL A 246 -9.65 -8.27 28.76
C VAL A 246 -11.01 -7.56 28.63
N TYR A 247 -11.26 -6.90 27.48
CA TYR A 247 -12.45 -6.06 27.32
C TYR A 247 -13.77 -6.82 27.15
N ILE A 248 -13.76 -8.08 26.72
CA ILE A 248 -14.97 -8.94 26.73
C ILE A 248 -15.48 -9.14 28.18
N GLY A 249 -14.58 -9.12 29.17
CA GLY A 249 -14.89 -9.20 30.60
C GLY A 249 -15.55 -7.93 31.16
N PHE A 250 -15.16 -6.74 30.69
CA PHE A 250 -15.66 -5.47 31.23
C PHE A 250 -17.13 -5.18 30.86
N SER A 251 -17.63 -5.71 29.75
CA SER A 251 -19.05 -5.59 29.38
C SER A 251 -19.99 -6.27 30.40
N LYS A 252 -19.52 -7.34 31.06
CA LYS A 252 -20.24 -8.01 32.14
C LYS A 252 -20.20 -7.20 33.44
N LEU A 253 -19.09 -6.51 33.71
CA LEU A 253 -18.91 -5.67 34.90
C LEU A 253 -19.82 -4.42 34.88
N ASN A 254 -20.03 -3.83 33.70
CA ASN A 254 -20.89 -2.66 33.56
C ASN A 254 -22.38 -2.99 33.78
N LYS A 255 -22.81 -4.23 33.46
CA LYS A 255 -24.14 -4.75 33.84
C LYS A 255 -24.26 -4.93 35.36
N ALA A 256 -23.21 -5.43 36.02
CA ALA A 256 -23.20 -5.57 37.48
C ALA A 256 -23.27 -4.22 38.22
N PHE A 257 -22.56 -3.21 37.73
CA PHE A 257 -22.58 -1.87 38.31
C PHE A 257 -23.96 -1.19 38.19
N LYS A 258 -24.63 -1.32 37.04
CA LYS A 258 -26.01 -0.84 36.87
C LYS A 258 -26.98 -1.53 37.84
N LEU A 259 -26.80 -2.82 38.10
CA LEU A 259 -27.62 -3.56 39.05
C LEU A 259 -27.43 -3.03 40.49
N ILE A 260 -26.18 -2.84 40.91
CA ILE A 260 -25.84 -2.33 42.25
C ILE A 260 -26.40 -0.92 42.46
N PHE A 261 -26.26 -0.05 41.46
CA PHE A 261 -26.78 1.32 41.54
C PHE A 261 -28.31 1.35 41.62
N SER A 262 -28.99 0.47 40.85
CA SER A 262 -30.45 0.33 40.91
C SER A 262 -30.92 -0.15 42.29
N ILE A 263 -30.18 -1.07 42.92
CA ILE A 263 -30.48 -1.57 44.26
C ILE A 263 -30.28 -0.47 45.30
N MET A 264 -29.18 0.29 45.24
CA MET A 264 -28.95 1.40 46.17
C MET A 264 -30.03 2.46 46.09
N LEU A 265 -30.51 2.78 44.88
CA LEU A 265 -31.58 3.76 44.68
C LEU A 265 -32.89 3.29 45.35
N ILE A 266 -33.23 2.01 45.19
CA ILE A 266 -34.41 1.42 45.83
C ILE A 266 -34.31 1.47 47.36
N VAL A 267 -33.13 1.16 47.92
CA VAL A 267 -32.89 1.21 49.36
C VAL A 267 -33.04 2.63 49.91
N ILE A 268 -32.52 3.63 49.19
CA ILE A 268 -32.65 5.04 49.58
C ILE A 268 -34.12 5.47 49.56
N ILE A 269 -34.89 5.08 48.54
CA ILE A 269 -36.33 5.39 48.45
C ILE A 269 -37.09 4.74 49.61
N LEU A 270 -36.80 3.47 49.92
CA LEU A 270 -37.41 2.76 51.05
C LEU A 270 -37.10 3.44 52.40
N LEU A 271 -35.86 3.87 52.61
CA LEU A 271 -35.48 4.59 53.83
C LEU A 271 -36.21 5.93 53.98
N ILE A 272 -36.47 6.63 52.87
CA ILE A 272 -37.24 7.89 52.87
C ILE A 272 -38.74 7.65 53.14
N VAL A 273 -39.29 6.52 52.69
CA VAL A 273 -40.71 6.19 52.92
C VAL A 273 -40.96 5.75 54.37
N ILE A 274 -39.96 5.14 55.01
CA ILE A 274 -40.06 4.63 56.38
C ILE A 274 -39.76 5.72 57.44
N ALA A 275 -38.95 6.73 57.09
CA ALA A 275 -38.59 7.85 57.96
C ALA A 275 -39.64 8.98 57.93
#